data_AF-A0A3B8MJR4-F1
#
_entry.id   AF-A0A3B8MJR4-F1
#
_cell.length_a   1.000
_cell.length_b   1.000
_cell.length_c   1.000
_cell.angle_alpha   90.00
_cell.angle_beta   90.00
_cell.angle_gamma   90.00
#
_symmetry.space_group_name_H-M   'P 1'
#
loop_
_entity.id
_entity.type
_entity.pdbx_description
1 polymer ?
#
loop_
_entity_poly.entity_id
_entity_poly.type
_entity_poly.pdbx_seq_one_letter_code
_entity_poly.pdbx_strand_id
1 'polypeptide(L)'
;MDDPKLSRFSPLARIITFDDFDRGLNGWTSLIGNYEGSLASLLPGYRDLRGPMLSNHSMWDTGSAGSWDGTYAMKLATRPNAGSLAVAVKRLTWRHAGMIQVEAYVTSKPEATEMQLSELDVRAFGFVFDLQNSQDRVMPHLRYLNALDGSLVGQWQYKSHRESLEDIGGSGKTKSHFHLSGDGWEDLPGDQQLLCYNEIATKQNWHYMRLTFDLADMSFAAFQFNDREYDVSGIVPIVMPAMANLWCMLNLVFFIETDIDKRAFLNVDSVLLSGEF
;
A
#
# COMPACT_ATOMS: atom_id res chain seq x y z
N MET A 1 -5.11 -32.10 -4.20
CA MET A 1 -5.41 -31.23 -5.35
C MET A 1 -4.99 -29.85 -4.95
N ASP A 2 -4.05 -29.25 -5.68
CA ASP A 2 -3.62 -27.88 -5.45
C ASP A 2 -4.84 -26.95 -5.61
N ASP A 3 -5.01 -25.98 -4.70
CA ASP A 3 -6.09 -25.00 -4.79
C ASP A 3 -5.84 -24.10 -6.01
N PRO A 4 -6.71 -24.12 -7.04
CA PRO A 4 -6.52 -23.31 -8.24
C PRO A 4 -6.41 -21.81 -7.94
N LYS A 5 -7.03 -21.32 -6.85
CA LYS A 5 -6.93 -19.91 -6.44
C LYS A 5 -5.50 -19.54 -6.01
N LEU A 6 -4.74 -20.50 -5.49
CA LEU A 6 -3.36 -20.28 -5.05
C LEU A 6 -2.34 -20.42 -6.19
N SER A 7 -2.72 -21.07 -7.30
CA SER A 7 -1.80 -21.34 -8.42
C SER A 7 -1.21 -20.10 -9.11
N ARG A 8 -1.81 -18.93 -8.89
CA ARG A 8 -1.36 -17.64 -9.44
C ARG A 8 -0.35 -16.92 -8.54
N PHE A 9 -0.12 -17.43 -7.34
CA PHE A 9 0.85 -16.92 -6.37
C PHE A 9 2.07 -17.83 -6.31
N SER A 10 3.15 -17.32 -5.72
CA SER A 10 4.38 -18.05 -5.41
C SER A 10 4.68 -17.98 -3.91
N PRO A 11 3.77 -18.47 -3.04
CA PRO A 11 3.83 -18.25 -1.60
C PRO A 11 5.03 -18.95 -0.95
N LEU A 12 5.47 -18.42 0.20
CA LEU A 12 6.37 -19.12 1.10
C LEU A 12 5.67 -20.35 1.72
N ALA A 13 6.44 -21.19 2.43
CA ALA A 13 6.01 -22.49 2.92
C ALA A 13 4.70 -22.50 3.74
N ARG A 14 4.38 -21.40 4.44
CA ARG A 14 3.16 -21.28 5.23
C ARG A 14 2.37 -20.05 4.85
N ILE A 15 1.14 -20.24 4.38
CA ILE A 15 0.17 -19.16 4.19
C ILE A 15 -0.37 -18.73 5.57
N ILE A 16 -0.26 -17.44 5.86
CA ILE A 16 -0.75 -16.79 7.08
C ILE A 16 -2.17 -16.27 6.85
N THR A 17 -2.40 -15.53 5.76
CA THR A 17 -3.73 -15.10 5.32
C THR A 17 -3.85 -15.13 3.80
N PHE A 18 -5.06 -15.41 3.32
CA PHE A 18 -5.45 -15.25 1.91
C PHE A 18 -6.78 -14.51 1.86
N ASP A 19 -6.72 -13.23 1.50
CA ASP A 19 -7.85 -12.31 1.58
C ASP A 19 -8.63 -12.26 0.26
N ASP A 20 -9.73 -12.99 0.21
CA ASP A 20 -10.70 -12.99 -0.90
C ASP A 20 -11.78 -11.92 -0.64
N PHE A 21 -11.77 -10.84 -1.44
CA PHE A 21 -12.65 -9.70 -1.22
C PHE A 21 -14.11 -9.95 -1.64
N ASP A 22 -14.40 -11.04 -2.35
CA ASP A 22 -15.79 -11.50 -2.52
C ASP A 22 -16.41 -11.97 -1.20
N ARG A 23 -15.59 -12.24 -0.19
CA ARG A 23 -16.01 -12.72 1.13
C ARG A 23 -15.98 -11.62 2.21
N GLY A 24 -15.59 -10.40 1.85
CA GLY A 24 -15.57 -9.24 2.74
C GLY A 24 -14.21 -8.56 2.82
N LEU A 25 -14.06 -7.57 3.72
CA LEU A 25 -12.82 -6.81 3.87
C LEU A 25 -11.70 -7.57 4.59
N ASN A 26 -11.89 -8.80 5.08
CA ASN A 26 -10.84 -9.64 5.67
C ASN A 26 -9.93 -8.94 6.72
N GLY A 27 -10.49 -8.02 7.51
CA GLY A 27 -9.75 -7.27 8.55
C GLY A 27 -9.06 -5.99 8.07
N TRP A 28 -9.15 -5.65 6.78
CA TRP A 28 -8.72 -4.36 6.25
C TRP A 28 -9.64 -3.23 6.75
N THR A 29 -9.03 -2.13 7.17
CA THR A 29 -9.74 -0.95 7.69
C THR A 29 -8.97 0.34 7.35
N SER A 30 -9.52 1.49 7.72
CA SER A 30 -8.84 2.78 7.53
C SER A 30 -7.58 2.85 8.39
N LEU A 31 -6.48 3.35 7.80
CA LEU A 31 -5.40 3.90 8.61
C LEU A 31 -5.89 5.20 9.23
N ILE A 32 -5.71 5.35 10.55
CA ILE A 32 -5.98 6.57 11.29
C ILE A 32 -4.77 6.86 12.15
N GLY A 33 -4.43 8.15 12.29
CA GLY A 33 -3.35 8.58 13.15
C GLY A 33 -3.65 8.33 14.63
N ASN A 34 -2.62 8.45 15.46
CA ASN A 34 -2.80 8.40 16.91
C ASN A 34 -3.49 9.68 17.39
N TYR A 35 -4.43 9.54 18.33
CA TYR A 35 -5.15 10.65 18.95
C TYR A 35 -5.23 10.45 20.46
N GLU A 36 -5.37 11.54 21.20
CA GLU A 36 -5.57 11.54 22.65
C GLU A 36 -6.59 12.61 23.04
N GLY A 37 -7.65 12.22 23.76
CA GLY A 37 -8.71 13.12 24.26
C GLY A 37 -9.65 13.69 23.18
N SER A 38 -9.19 13.87 21.94
CA SER A 38 -9.99 14.40 20.83
C SER A 38 -9.41 14.00 19.47
N LEU A 39 -10.25 13.76 18.47
CA LEU A 39 -9.81 13.58 17.08
C LEU A 39 -9.11 14.81 16.50
N ALA A 40 -9.32 15.99 17.10
CA ALA A 40 -8.59 17.21 16.72
C ALA A 40 -7.09 17.15 17.05
N SER A 41 -6.66 16.21 17.91
CA SER A 41 -5.24 16.00 18.24
C SER A 41 -4.47 15.21 17.17
N LEU A 42 -5.15 14.60 16.21
CA LEU A 42 -4.51 13.92 15.08
C LEU A 42 -3.57 14.87 14.35
N LEU A 43 -2.40 14.36 13.92
CA LEU A 43 -1.55 15.13 13.00
C LEU A 43 -2.34 15.46 11.73
N PRO A 44 -2.16 16.66 11.14
CA PRO A 44 -2.93 17.12 9.99
C PRO A 44 -2.99 16.11 8.83
N GLY A 45 -1.86 15.48 8.50
CA GLY A 45 -1.77 14.49 7.42
C GLY A 45 -2.65 13.25 7.60
N TYR A 46 -3.03 12.90 8.84
CA TYR A 46 -3.91 11.75 9.10
C TYR A 46 -5.40 12.09 9.08
N ARG A 47 -5.78 13.37 9.19
CA ARG A 47 -7.18 13.77 9.41
C ARG A 47 -8.09 13.48 8.21
N ASP A 48 -7.52 13.45 7.02
CA ASP A 48 -8.29 13.31 5.78
C ASP A 48 -8.03 12.02 5.00
N LEU A 49 -7.36 11.04 5.63
CA LEU A 49 -7.19 9.73 5.02
C LEU A 49 -8.54 9.06 4.78
N ARG A 50 -8.71 8.51 3.59
CA ARG A 50 -9.91 7.76 3.20
C ARG A 50 -9.69 6.26 3.39
N GLY A 51 -10.64 5.60 4.04
CA GLY A 51 -10.59 4.16 4.27
C GLY A 51 -11.01 3.31 3.05
N PRO A 52 -10.82 1.98 3.13
CA PRO A 52 -11.19 1.05 2.08
C PRO A 52 -12.70 0.83 1.94
N MET A 53 -13.11 0.44 0.74
CA MET A 53 -14.46 0.01 0.37
C MET A 53 -14.37 -1.32 -0.37
N LEU A 54 -15.46 -2.11 -0.38
CA LEU A 54 -15.62 -3.20 -1.33
C LEU A 54 -16.29 -2.67 -2.59
N SER A 55 -15.75 -2.97 -3.77
CA SER A 55 -16.28 -2.45 -5.03
C SER A 55 -16.07 -3.40 -6.21
N ASN A 56 -17.03 -3.43 -7.11
CA ASN A 56 -17.05 -4.16 -8.38
C ASN A 56 -16.72 -3.25 -9.58
N HIS A 57 -15.81 -2.28 -9.37
CA HIS A 57 -15.31 -1.33 -10.39
C HIS A 57 -16.37 -0.85 -11.39
N SER A 58 -17.28 0.00 -10.94
CA SER A 58 -18.31 0.57 -11.81
C SER A 58 -17.77 1.70 -12.69
N MET A 59 -18.02 1.58 -13.99
CA MET A 59 -17.72 2.56 -15.03
C MET A 59 -19.01 2.95 -15.77
N TRP A 60 -19.04 4.16 -16.31
CA TRP A 60 -20.24 4.72 -16.94
C TRP A 60 -20.53 4.14 -18.34
N ASP A 61 -19.53 3.64 -19.05
CA ASP A 61 -19.65 3.07 -20.41
C ASP A 61 -19.70 1.53 -20.42
N THR A 62 -18.90 0.85 -19.59
CA THR A 62 -18.78 -0.62 -19.60
C THR A 62 -19.56 -1.31 -18.49
N GLY A 63 -20.23 -0.56 -17.61
CA GLY A 63 -20.92 -1.11 -16.44
C GLY A 63 -19.94 -1.53 -15.33
N SER A 64 -20.20 -2.64 -14.64
CA SER A 64 -19.35 -3.13 -13.56
C SER A 64 -18.30 -4.13 -14.07
N ALA A 65 -17.04 -3.94 -13.69
CA ALA A 65 -15.95 -4.87 -13.96
C ALA A 65 -15.58 -5.66 -12.68
N GLY A 66 -15.35 -6.96 -12.83
CA GLY A 66 -14.91 -7.80 -11.71
C GLY A 66 -13.52 -7.43 -11.19
N SER A 67 -13.15 -8.07 -10.08
CA SER A 67 -11.77 -8.10 -9.61
C SER A 67 -10.90 -9.00 -10.51
N TRP A 68 -9.68 -9.31 -10.10
CA TRP A 68 -8.84 -10.23 -10.87
C TRP A 68 -9.45 -11.64 -10.93
N ASP A 69 -10.04 -12.11 -9.83
CA ASP A 69 -10.60 -13.47 -9.76
C ASP A 69 -12.05 -13.58 -9.33
N GLY A 70 -12.72 -12.44 -9.16
CA GLY A 70 -14.00 -12.35 -8.48
C GLY A 70 -14.83 -11.14 -8.89
N THR A 71 -15.81 -10.79 -8.06
CA THR A 71 -16.69 -9.63 -8.28
C THR A 71 -16.16 -8.38 -7.60
N TYR A 72 -15.65 -8.50 -6.37
CA TYR A 72 -15.26 -7.39 -5.53
C TYR A 72 -13.75 -7.33 -5.30
N ALA A 73 -13.23 -6.12 -5.31
CA ALA A 73 -11.89 -5.80 -4.84
C ALA A 73 -11.96 -4.82 -3.67
N MET A 74 -10.88 -4.71 -2.89
CA MET A 74 -10.71 -3.59 -1.97
C MET A 74 -10.36 -2.34 -2.76
N LYS A 75 -11.25 -1.35 -2.75
CA LYS A 75 -11.07 -0.04 -3.38
C LYS A 75 -10.65 1.02 -2.36
N LEU A 76 -9.56 1.70 -2.66
CA LEU A 76 -9.18 2.98 -2.07
C LEU A 76 -9.56 4.10 -3.02
N ALA A 77 -10.11 5.19 -2.49
CA ALA A 77 -10.51 6.36 -3.26
C ALA A 77 -10.09 7.64 -2.56
N THR A 78 -9.25 8.44 -3.19
CA THR A 78 -8.83 9.75 -2.67
C THR A 78 -9.99 10.75 -2.66
N ARG A 79 -9.77 11.91 -2.05
CA ARG A 79 -10.58 13.09 -2.39
C ARG A 79 -10.17 13.63 -3.76
N PRO A 80 -11.03 14.43 -4.42
CA PRO A 80 -10.67 15.15 -5.63
C PRO A 80 -9.88 16.43 -5.28
N ASN A 81 -8.79 16.28 -4.53
CA ASN A 81 -7.86 17.36 -4.18
C ASN A 81 -6.44 16.85 -4.43
N ALA A 82 -5.61 17.61 -5.14
CA ALA A 82 -4.22 17.25 -5.40
C ALA A 82 -3.47 16.89 -4.10
N GLY A 83 -2.71 15.79 -4.14
CA GLY A 83 -1.99 15.24 -2.98
C GLY A 83 -2.86 14.52 -1.93
N SER A 84 -4.17 14.35 -2.18
CA SER A 84 -5.03 13.58 -1.28
C SER A 84 -4.66 12.09 -1.28
N LEU A 85 -4.69 11.49 -0.09
CA LEU A 85 -4.37 10.07 0.13
C LEU A 85 -5.59 9.26 0.55
N ALA A 86 -5.64 8.01 0.08
CA ALA A 86 -6.50 6.97 0.61
C ALA A 86 -5.63 5.80 1.08
N VAL A 87 -5.92 5.24 2.26
CA VAL A 87 -5.02 4.31 2.94
C VAL A 87 -5.81 3.22 3.66
N ALA A 88 -5.52 1.97 3.30
CA ALA A 88 -6.02 0.79 4.00
C ALA A 88 -4.90 0.17 4.82
N VAL A 89 -5.25 -0.35 5.99
CA VAL A 89 -4.34 -1.11 6.85
C VAL A 89 -5.01 -2.39 7.33
N LYS A 90 -4.25 -3.48 7.35
CA LYS A 90 -4.55 -4.71 8.06
C LYS A 90 -3.55 -4.86 9.20
N ARG A 91 -4.05 -5.10 10.41
CA ARG A 91 -3.23 -5.18 11.62
C ARG A 91 -3.15 -6.62 12.10
N LEU A 92 -1.95 -7.19 12.08
CA LEU A 92 -1.65 -8.54 12.54
C LEU A 92 -0.48 -8.50 13.53
N THR A 93 -0.14 -9.68 14.05
CA THR A 93 1.11 -9.92 14.77
C THR A 93 1.85 -11.09 14.13
N TRP A 94 3.18 -11.06 14.19
CA TRP A 94 4.01 -12.19 13.75
C TRP A 94 4.26 -13.17 14.90
N ARG A 95 4.33 -14.46 14.57
CA ARG A 95 4.58 -15.56 15.54
C ARG A 95 6.03 -16.04 15.55
N HIS A 96 6.75 -15.76 14.48
CA HIS A 96 8.15 -16.14 14.27
C HIS A 96 8.85 -14.99 13.52
N ALA A 97 10.07 -14.66 13.91
CA ALA A 97 10.91 -13.69 13.22
C ALA A 97 11.69 -14.42 12.12
N GLY A 98 11.16 -14.42 10.91
CA GLY A 98 11.81 -14.95 9.70
C GLY A 98 11.19 -14.32 8.46
N MET A 99 11.45 -14.92 7.29
CA MET A 99 10.94 -14.41 6.02
C MET A 99 9.41 -14.36 6.01
N ILE A 100 8.88 -13.22 5.58
CA ILE A 100 7.48 -13.02 5.21
C ILE A 100 7.38 -12.53 3.79
N GLN A 101 6.27 -12.86 3.13
CA GLN A 101 6.01 -12.43 1.77
C GLN A 101 4.56 -12.00 1.63
N VAL A 102 4.36 -10.81 1.06
CA VAL A 102 3.04 -10.33 0.62
C VAL A 102 2.97 -10.38 -0.90
N GLU A 103 1.88 -10.93 -1.40
CA GLU A 103 1.52 -10.92 -2.81
C GLU A 103 0.11 -10.37 -2.98
N ALA A 104 -0.13 -9.62 -4.06
CA ALA A 104 -1.44 -9.08 -4.38
C ALA A 104 -1.55 -8.76 -5.88
N TYR A 105 -2.79 -8.62 -6.34
CA TYR A 105 -3.09 -8.04 -7.64
C TYR A 105 -3.60 -6.63 -7.46
N VAL A 106 -3.05 -5.66 -8.19
CA VAL A 106 -3.41 -4.25 -8.06
C VAL A 106 -3.74 -3.62 -9.40
N THR A 107 -4.65 -2.65 -9.39
CA THR A 107 -4.89 -1.77 -10.53
C THR A 107 -5.24 -0.37 -10.06
N SER A 108 -4.78 0.66 -10.77
CA SER A 108 -5.04 2.04 -10.43
C SER A 108 -5.60 2.82 -11.61
N LYS A 109 -6.64 3.62 -11.35
CA LYS A 109 -7.27 4.53 -12.32
C LYS A 109 -7.79 5.78 -11.63
N PRO A 110 -7.75 6.95 -12.28
CA PRO A 110 -8.50 8.10 -11.82
C PRO A 110 -10.00 7.90 -12.06
N GLU A 111 -10.81 8.76 -11.47
CA GLU A 111 -12.24 8.85 -11.75
C GLU A 111 -12.44 9.25 -13.21
N ALA A 112 -13.13 8.41 -13.99
CA ALA A 112 -13.37 8.66 -15.40
C ALA A 112 -14.44 9.75 -15.60
N THR A 113 -14.03 11.01 -15.55
CA THR A 113 -14.89 12.18 -15.75
C THR A 113 -14.93 12.66 -17.21
N GLU A 114 -13.95 12.23 -18.01
CA GLU A 114 -13.72 12.70 -19.38
C GLU A 114 -13.49 11.50 -20.31
N MET A 115 -13.81 11.67 -21.61
CA MET A 115 -13.54 10.66 -22.64
C MET A 115 -12.09 10.78 -23.16
N GLN A 116 -11.13 10.91 -22.25
CA GLN A 116 -9.71 11.05 -22.55
C GLN A 116 -8.88 10.18 -21.60
N LEU A 117 -7.70 9.78 -22.05
CA LEU A 117 -6.72 9.18 -21.16
C LEU A 117 -6.29 10.22 -20.11
N SER A 118 -6.12 9.73 -18.89
CA SER A 118 -5.90 10.49 -17.67
C SER A 118 -4.79 9.83 -16.86
N GLU A 119 -3.84 9.23 -17.56
CA GLU A 119 -2.72 8.48 -17.01
C GLU A 119 -1.83 9.30 -16.08
N LEU A 120 -1.88 10.63 -16.17
CA LEU A 120 -1.12 11.54 -15.32
C LEU A 120 -1.85 11.93 -14.04
N ASP A 121 -3.14 11.61 -13.91
CA ASP A 121 -3.97 12.07 -12.79
C ASP A 121 -3.70 11.26 -11.51
N VAL A 122 -3.24 10.01 -11.64
CA VAL A 122 -2.77 9.22 -10.51
C VAL A 122 -1.32 9.58 -10.24
N ARG A 123 -1.02 10.14 -9.07
CA ARG A 123 0.36 10.47 -8.68
C ARG A 123 1.15 9.21 -8.36
N ALA A 124 0.70 8.48 -7.35
CA ALA A 124 1.41 7.33 -6.86
C ALA A 124 0.48 6.32 -6.19
N PHE A 125 0.88 5.06 -6.19
CA PHE A 125 0.32 4.05 -5.30
C PHE A 125 1.46 3.27 -4.66
N GLY A 126 1.20 2.67 -3.51
CA GLY A 126 2.24 1.93 -2.82
C GLY A 126 1.73 1.04 -1.72
N PHE A 127 2.69 0.42 -1.06
CA PHE A 127 2.45 -0.49 0.02
C PHE A 127 3.54 -0.34 1.08
N VAL A 128 3.14 -0.58 2.32
CA VAL A 128 3.99 -0.36 3.49
C VAL A 128 3.80 -1.53 4.43
N PHE A 129 4.91 -2.01 4.99
CA PHE A 129 4.86 -2.75 6.24
C PHE A 129 5.07 -1.78 7.40
N ASP A 130 4.36 -1.97 8.51
CA ASP A 130 4.65 -1.30 9.77
C ASP A 130 4.85 -2.39 10.83
N LEU A 131 6.14 -2.57 11.16
CA LEU A 131 6.67 -3.73 11.87
C LEU A 131 7.29 -3.28 13.17
N GLN A 132 7.27 -4.14 14.17
CA GLN A 132 8.07 -3.90 15.37
C GLN A 132 8.49 -5.20 16.06
N ASN A 133 9.76 -5.23 16.51
CA ASN A 133 10.30 -6.22 17.43
C ASN A 133 10.52 -5.60 18.83
N SER A 134 11.33 -6.24 19.69
CA SER A 134 11.58 -5.74 21.05
C SER A 134 12.48 -4.50 21.11
N GLN A 135 13.19 -4.16 20.03
CA GLN A 135 14.18 -3.08 19.96
C GLN A 135 13.78 -1.98 18.98
N ASP A 136 13.29 -2.35 17.80
CA ASP A 136 13.08 -1.44 16.68
C ASP A 136 11.66 -1.55 16.13
N ARG A 137 11.10 -0.39 15.79
CA ARG A 137 9.96 -0.24 14.88
C ARG A 137 10.50 0.11 13.50
N VAL A 138 10.07 -0.65 12.50
CA VAL A 138 10.61 -0.61 11.15
C VAL A 138 9.46 -0.45 10.16
N MET A 139 9.58 0.50 9.24
CA MET A 139 8.56 0.77 8.22
C MET A 139 9.17 0.65 6.81
N PRO A 140 9.17 -0.55 6.23
CA PRO A 140 9.48 -0.77 4.82
C PRO A 140 8.43 -0.11 3.94
N HIS A 141 8.82 0.92 3.20
CA HIS A 141 7.96 1.67 2.29
C HIS A 141 8.38 1.43 0.84
N LEU A 142 7.43 1.10 -0.03
CA LEU A 142 7.60 1.10 -1.47
C LEU A 142 6.41 1.80 -2.15
N ARG A 143 6.69 2.60 -3.17
CA ARG A 143 5.66 3.18 -4.04
C ARG A 143 6.08 3.16 -5.49
N TYR A 144 5.10 3.09 -6.38
CA TYR A 144 5.27 3.46 -7.78
C TYR A 144 4.83 4.91 -7.94
N LEU A 145 5.78 5.80 -8.24
CA LEU A 145 5.52 7.18 -8.63
C LEU A 145 5.18 7.18 -10.12
N ASN A 146 3.88 7.24 -10.41
CA ASN A 146 3.36 7.21 -11.76
C ASN A 146 3.54 8.56 -12.46
N ALA A 147 3.06 9.63 -11.85
CA ALA A 147 3.15 10.99 -12.37
C ALA A 147 3.41 11.98 -11.23
N LEU A 148 3.97 13.14 -11.56
CA LEU A 148 4.14 14.25 -10.63
C LEU A 148 4.05 15.57 -11.40
N ASP A 149 3.20 16.47 -10.91
CA ASP A 149 2.97 17.80 -11.49
C ASP A 149 2.66 17.73 -13.00
N GLY A 150 1.79 16.78 -13.37
CA GLY A 150 1.37 16.56 -14.76
C GLY A 150 2.45 15.98 -15.68
N SER A 151 3.53 15.43 -15.14
CA SER A 151 4.58 14.76 -15.91
C SER A 151 4.64 13.27 -15.57
N LEU A 152 4.77 12.42 -16.59
CA LEU A 152 4.96 10.98 -16.40
C LEU A 152 6.34 10.72 -15.78
N VAL A 153 6.37 9.89 -14.73
CA VAL A 153 7.59 9.51 -14.02
C VAL A 153 7.86 8.01 -14.16
N GLY A 154 6.91 7.18 -13.74
CA GLY A 154 6.98 5.72 -13.87
C GLY A 154 8.14 5.03 -13.14
N GLN A 155 8.43 5.43 -11.91
CA GLN A 155 9.58 4.94 -11.13
C GLN A 155 9.13 4.29 -9.81
N TRP A 156 9.75 3.18 -9.42
CA TRP A 156 9.61 2.65 -8.06
C TRP A 156 10.52 3.41 -7.10
N GLN A 157 10.01 3.70 -5.90
CA GLN A 157 10.69 4.48 -4.89
C GLN A 157 10.53 3.86 -3.51
N TYR A 158 11.47 4.15 -2.60
CA TYR A 158 11.45 3.75 -1.19
C TYR A 158 11.64 4.95 -0.26
N LYS A 159 11.43 4.74 1.05
CA LYS A 159 11.82 5.71 2.08
C LYS A 159 12.76 5.07 3.10
N SER A 160 13.84 5.78 3.41
CA SER A 160 14.79 5.43 4.47
C SER A 160 14.74 6.39 5.67
N HIS A 161 14.29 7.63 5.45
CA HIS A 161 14.32 8.69 6.45
C HIS A 161 13.00 8.81 7.22
N ARG A 162 13.09 8.98 8.54
CA ARG A 162 11.93 9.22 9.39
C ARG A 162 11.65 10.71 9.56
N GLU A 163 10.37 11.03 9.60
CA GLU A 163 9.91 12.32 10.13
C GLU A 163 10.12 12.40 11.66
N SER A 164 10.11 13.64 12.16
CA SER A 164 10.15 13.89 13.61
C SER A 164 8.91 13.32 14.29
N LEU A 165 9.10 12.74 15.48
CA LEU A 165 7.99 12.29 16.32
C LEU A 165 7.41 13.49 17.06
N GLU A 166 6.09 13.60 17.02
CA GLU A 166 5.31 14.62 17.70
C GLU A 166 4.55 13.98 18.86
N ASP A 167 4.52 14.68 20.00
CA ASP A 167 3.65 14.32 21.12
C ASP A 167 2.20 14.66 20.76
N ILE A 168 1.30 13.72 21.02
CA ILE A 168 -0.13 13.85 20.71
C ILE A 168 -0.90 14.05 22.00
N GLY A 169 -1.76 15.09 22.00
CA GLY A 169 -2.54 15.46 23.18
C GLY A 169 -1.70 16.15 24.23
N GLY A 170 -1.77 15.69 25.48
CA GLY A 170 -1.11 16.36 26.61
C GLY A 170 -0.44 15.44 27.62
N SER A 171 -0.61 14.12 27.52
CA SER A 171 -0.05 13.18 28.49
C SER A 171 1.42 12.81 28.24
N GLY A 172 1.94 13.07 27.03
CA GLY A 172 3.27 12.61 26.58
C GLY A 172 3.38 11.09 26.35
N LYS A 173 2.28 10.34 26.49
CA LYS A 173 2.25 8.87 26.27
C LYS A 173 1.97 8.49 24.82
N THR A 174 1.30 9.38 24.09
CA THR A 174 0.91 9.16 22.70
C THR A 174 1.86 9.93 21.82
N LYS A 175 2.54 9.24 20.90
CA LYS A 175 3.43 9.85 19.91
C LYS A 175 3.00 9.47 18.51
N SER A 176 3.22 10.35 17.55
CA SER A 176 2.91 10.08 16.14
C SER A 176 3.94 10.75 15.24
N HIS A 177 4.01 10.32 13.99
CA HIS A 177 4.72 10.99 12.92
C HIS A 177 3.95 10.73 11.63
N PHE A 178 3.98 11.63 10.65
CA PHE A 178 3.27 11.40 9.39
C PHE A 178 4.23 10.89 8.30
N HIS A 179 4.40 9.56 8.25
CA HIS A 179 5.37 8.90 7.36
C HIS A 179 4.91 8.75 5.89
N LEU A 180 3.67 9.12 5.57
CA LEU A 180 3.07 8.97 4.23
C LEU A 180 3.15 10.25 3.37
N SER A 181 3.91 11.27 3.80
CA SER A 181 4.14 12.48 3.00
C SER A 181 4.73 12.17 1.62
N GLY A 182 4.55 13.11 0.68
CA GLY A 182 5.18 13.05 -0.65
C GLY A 182 6.70 13.26 -0.63
N ASP A 183 7.26 13.69 0.50
CA ASP A 183 8.68 14.01 0.68
C ASP A 183 9.52 12.81 1.12
N GLY A 184 10.84 12.88 0.88
CA GLY A 184 11.81 11.91 1.38
C GLY A 184 11.78 10.55 0.71
N TRP A 185 11.19 10.46 -0.49
CA TRP A 185 11.26 9.28 -1.35
C TRP A 185 12.53 9.29 -2.19
N GLU A 186 13.13 8.12 -2.33
CA GLU A 186 14.33 7.87 -3.10
C GLU A 186 14.02 6.85 -4.20
N ASP A 187 14.61 7.02 -5.39
CA ASP A 187 14.41 6.09 -6.49
C ASP A 187 15.04 4.74 -6.18
N LEU A 188 14.27 3.68 -6.38
CA LEU A 188 14.79 2.32 -6.39
C LEU A 188 15.71 2.17 -7.62
N PRO A 189 16.88 1.52 -7.50
CA PRO A 189 17.74 1.28 -8.64
C PRO A 189 17.01 0.53 -9.76
N GLY A 190 17.11 1.06 -10.98
CA GLY A 190 16.49 0.46 -12.17
C GLY A 190 15.88 1.51 -13.10
N ASP A 191 15.54 1.06 -14.30
CA ASP A 191 14.88 1.89 -15.30
C ASP A 191 13.39 2.11 -14.98
N GLN A 192 12.83 3.17 -15.56
CA GLN A 192 11.39 3.41 -15.56
C GLN A 192 10.62 2.16 -15.98
N GLN A 193 9.53 1.87 -15.27
CA GLN A 193 8.61 0.77 -15.59
C GLN A 193 7.31 1.33 -16.12
N LEU A 194 7.10 1.25 -17.43
CA LEU A 194 5.80 1.55 -18.03
C LEU A 194 4.79 0.46 -17.66
N LEU A 195 3.66 0.87 -17.09
CA LEU A 195 2.56 -0.03 -16.76
C LEU A 195 1.50 -0.07 -17.87
N CYS A 196 0.77 -1.18 -17.95
CA CYS A 196 -0.31 -1.34 -18.93
C CYS A 196 -1.56 -0.53 -18.52
N TYR A 197 -1.58 0.77 -18.81
CA TYR A 197 -2.68 1.67 -18.46
C TYR A 197 -3.98 1.39 -19.24
N ASN A 198 -3.92 0.78 -20.44
CA ASN A 198 -5.04 0.50 -21.36
C ASN A 198 -5.51 1.70 -22.22
N GLU A 199 -6.29 1.45 -23.29
CA GLU A 199 -6.50 2.41 -24.39
C GLU A 199 -7.57 3.49 -24.15
N ILE A 200 -8.40 3.36 -23.11
CA ILE A 200 -9.47 4.32 -22.78
C ILE A 200 -9.58 4.56 -21.28
N ALA A 201 -10.30 5.62 -20.89
CA ALA A 201 -10.44 6.10 -19.51
C ALA A 201 -10.92 5.03 -18.51
N THR A 202 -11.77 4.10 -18.96
CA THR A 202 -12.54 3.17 -18.13
C THR A 202 -12.02 1.73 -18.14
N LYS A 203 -11.16 1.38 -19.11
CA LYS A 203 -10.51 0.06 -19.13
C LYS A 203 -9.34 0.03 -18.15
N GLN A 204 -9.17 -1.10 -17.47
CA GLN A 204 -8.13 -1.31 -16.46
C GLN A 204 -7.46 -2.67 -16.67
N ASN A 205 -6.18 -2.77 -16.30
CA ASN A 205 -5.45 -4.04 -16.23
C ASN A 205 -4.94 -4.25 -14.82
N TRP A 206 -4.87 -5.50 -14.40
CA TRP A 206 -4.34 -5.90 -13.11
C TRP A 206 -2.85 -6.22 -13.21
N HIS A 207 -2.13 -5.90 -12.16
CA HIS A 207 -0.69 -6.07 -12.03
C HIS A 207 -0.38 -6.93 -10.82
N TYR A 208 0.55 -7.86 -10.99
CA TYR A 208 1.02 -8.70 -9.90
C TYR A 208 2.12 -7.97 -9.12
N MET A 209 2.07 -8.02 -7.79
CA MET A 209 3.15 -7.56 -6.92
C MET A 209 3.56 -8.64 -5.92
N ARG A 210 4.85 -8.67 -5.57
CA ARG A 210 5.41 -9.53 -4.53
C ARG A 210 6.52 -8.81 -3.79
N LEU A 211 6.38 -8.67 -2.48
CA LEU A 211 7.47 -8.21 -1.60
C LEU A 211 7.78 -9.28 -0.56
N THR A 212 9.07 -9.60 -0.44
CA THR A 212 9.62 -10.46 0.62
C THR A 212 10.47 -9.61 1.56
N PHE A 213 10.26 -9.80 2.86
CA PHE A 213 10.92 -9.05 3.92
C PHE A 213 11.34 -10.00 5.04
N ASP A 214 12.53 -9.79 5.61
CA ASP A 214 13.02 -10.60 6.72
C ASP A 214 12.69 -9.93 8.07
N LEU A 215 11.87 -10.58 8.89
CA LEU A 215 11.55 -10.09 10.24
C LEU A 215 12.69 -10.29 11.26
N ALA A 216 13.64 -11.19 10.98
CA ALA A 216 14.80 -11.40 11.86
C ALA A 216 15.80 -10.24 11.71
N ASP A 217 16.13 -9.90 10.46
CA ASP A 217 17.11 -8.85 10.13
C ASP A 217 16.47 -7.47 9.92
N MET A 218 15.14 -7.40 9.85
CA MET A 218 14.39 -6.18 9.52
C MET A 218 14.85 -5.54 8.20
N SER A 219 15.01 -6.37 7.16
CA SER A 219 15.57 -5.98 5.87
C SER A 219 14.71 -6.45 4.69
N PHE A 220 14.82 -5.72 3.56
CA PHE A 220 14.22 -6.15 2.31
C PHE A 220 14.96 -7.36 1.75
N ALA A 221 14.21 -8.38 1.32
CA ALA A 221 14.79 -9.60 0.74
C ALA A 221 14.57 -9.68 -0.78
N ALA A 222 13.36 -9.36 -1.25
CA ALA A 222 13.05 -9.35 -2.69
C ALA A 222 11.86 -8.44 -3.00
N PHE A 223 11.85 -7.83 -4.19
CA PHE A 223 10.69 -7.12 -4.70
C PHE A 223 10.47 -7.42 -6.19
N GLN A 224 9.23 -7.72 -6.55
CA GLN A 224 8.80 -7.95 -7.93
C GLN A 224 7.51 -7.19 -8.23
N PHE A 225 7.43 -6.63 -9.44
CA PHE A 225 6.21 -6.09 -10.01
C PHE A 225 6.04 -6.51 -11.46
N ASN A 226 4.97 -7.24 -11.75
CA ASN A 226 4.75 -7.99 -12.99
C ASN A 226 5.94 -8.91 -13.30
N ASP A 227 6.60 -8.69 -14.42
CA ASP A 227 7.73 -9.44 -14.95
C ASP A 227 9.10 -8.92 -14.47
N ARG A 228 9.13 -7.82 -13.71
CA ARG A 228 10.37 -7.18 -13.26
C ARG A 228 10.65 -7.47 -11.80
N GLU A 229 11.86 -7.96 -11.52
CA GLU A 229 12.44 -8.03 -10.19
C GLU A 229 13.37 -6.84 -9.98
N TYR A 230 13.37 -6.27 -8.78
CA TYR A 230 14.17 -5.11 -8.42
C TYR A 230 15.25 -5.48 -7.40
N ASP A 231 16.42 -4.87 -7.54
CA ASP A 231 17.48 -4.97 -6.55
C ASP A 231 17.12 -4.12 -5.32
N VAL A 232 16.90 -4.80 -4.20
CA VAL A 232 16.59 -4.20 -2.90
C VAL A 232 17.72 -4.39 -1.89
N SER A 233 18.87 -4.94 -2.30
CA SER A 233 19.98 -5.24 -1.39
C SER A 233 20.64 -4.00 -0.80
N GLY A 234 20.56 -2.86 -1.51
CA GLY A 234 21.15 -1.59 -1.11
C GLY A 234 20.20 -0.61 -0.41
N ILE A 235 18.90 -0.94 -0.30
CA ILE A 235 17.93 -0.03 0.32
C ILE A 235 17.68 -0.39 1.78
N VAL A 236 17.30 0.61 2.57
CA VAL A 236 16.97 0.43 3.98
C VAL A 236 15.59 1.01 4.30
N PRO A 237 14.82 0.38 5.20
CA PRO A 237 13.54 0.91 5.63
C PRO A 237 13.72 2.08 6.61
N ILE A 238 12.63 2.78 6.90
CA ILE A 238 12.59 3.70 8.02
C ILE A 238 12.75 2.90 9.32
N VAL A 239 13.66 3.33 10.21
CA VAL A 239 13.91 2.70 11.52
C VAL A 239 13.76 3.71 12.66
N MET A 240 13.16 3.28 13.77
CA MET A 240 13.10 4.04 15.01
C MET A 240 13.03 3.10 16.23
N PRO A 241 13.31 3.59 17.46
CA PRO A 241 13.18 2.78 18.66
C PRO A 241 11.76 2.21 18.83
N ALA A 242 11.68 0.97 19.32
CA ALA A 242 10.43 0.30 19.61
C ALA A 242 9.54 1.10 20.56
N MET A 243 8.24 1.08 20.29
CA MET A 243 7.21 1.70 21.13
C MET A 243 6.66 0.68 22.13
N ALA A 244 6.41 1.09 23.38
CA ALA A 244 6.13 0.17 24.49
C ALA A 244 4.95 -0.82 24.28
N ASN A 245 4.03 -0.54 23.36
CA ASN A 245 2.77 -1.30 23.20
C ASN A 245 2.62 -2.01 21.84
N LEU A 246 3.66 -2.06 21.00
CA LEU A 246 3.56 -2.60 19.64
C LEU A 246 4.40 -3.89 19.47
N TRP A 247 4.33 -4.78 20.45
CA TRP A 247 5.07 -6.04 20.44
C TRP A 247 4.62 -6.95 19.30
N CYS A 248 5.60 -7.47 18.55
CA CYS A 248 5.40 -8.36 17.41
C CYS A 248 4.48 -7.80 16.33
N MET A 249 4.42 -6.48 16.17
CA MET A 249 3.50 -5.83 15.23
C MET A 249 3.83 -6.24 13.79
N LEU A 250 2.78 -6.58 13.03
CA LEU A 250 2.82 -6.91 11.61
C LEU A 250 1.64 -6.22 10.93
N ASN A 251 1.81 -4.96 10.56
CA ASN A 251 0.79 -4.24 9.81
C ASN A 251 1.13 -4.25 8.31
N LEU A 252 0.11 -4.46 7.48
CA LEU A 252 0.18 -4.32 6.03
C LEU A 252 -0.65 -3.12 5.63
N VAL A 253 -0.13 -2.29 4.74
CA VAL A 253 -0.77 -1.04 4.33
C VAL A 253 -0.72 -0.93 2.81
N PHE A 254 -1.82 -0.49 2.21
CA PHE A 254 -1.88 -0.03 0.82
C PHE A 254 -2.32 1.42 0.79
N PHE A 255 -1.79 2.19 -0.14
CA PHE A 255 -2.20 3.58 -0.33
C PHE A 255 -2.21 4.01 -1.80
N ILE A 256 -2.95 5.08 -2.07
CA ILE A 256 -2.93 5.80 -3.33
C ILE A 256 -3.01 7.30 -3.10
N GLU A 257 -2.35 8.05 -3.98
CA GLU A 257 -2.27 9.50 -4.03
C GLU A 257 -2.72 10.01 -5.40
N THR A 258 -3.48 11.10 -5.42
CA THR A 258 -3.87 11.79 -6.66
C THR A 258 -2.97 12.97 -6.96
N ASP A 259 -2.65 13.21 -8.23
CA ASP A 259 -1.79 14.33 -8.65
C ASP A 259 -2.58 15.63 -8.81
N ILE A 260 -3.88 15.52 -9.11
CA ILE A 260 -4.76 16.63 -9.45
C ILE A 260 -6.05 16.64 -8.62
N ASP A 261 -6.90 17.65 -8.82
CA ASP A 261 -8.23 17.78 -8.20
C ASP A 261 -9.28 16.81 -8.79
N LYS A 262 -8.91 15.53 -8.88
CA LYS A 262 -9.71 14.40 -9.35
C LYS A 262 -9.44 13.20 -8.47
N ARG A 263 -10.42 12.33 -8.24
CA ARG A 263 -10.17 11.15 -7.39
C ARG A 263 -9.25 10.17 -8.12
N ALA A 264 -8.33 9.59 -7.38
CA ALA A 264 -7.57 8.42 -7.78
C ALA A 264 -8.13 7.18 -7.07
N PHE A 265 -8.20 6.06 -7.79
CA PHE A 265 -8.63 4.77 -7.28
C PHE A 265 -7.50 3.76 -7.35
N LEU A 266 -7.21 3.10 -6.23
CA LEU A 266 -6.42 1.87 -6.20
C LEU A 266 -7.38 0.75 -5.84
N ASN A 267 -7.37 -0.30 -6.63
CA ASN A 267 -8.08 -1.52 -6.30
C ASN A 267 -7.07 -2.63 -6.09
N VAL A 268 -7.24 -3.35 -5.00
CA VAL A 268 -6.37 -4.44 -4.57
C VAL A 268 -7.25 -5.68 -4.48
N ASP A 269 -6.79 -6.76 -5.11
CA ASP A 269 -7.43 -8.06 -5.06
C ASP A 269 -6.47 -9.11 -4.49
N SER A 270 -7.05 -10.06 -3.76
CA SER A 270 -6.42 -11.31 -3.36
C SER A 270 -5.08 -11.13 -2.63
N VAL A 271 -5.11 -10.49 -1.46
CA VAL A 271 -3.88 -10.28 -0.68
C VAL A 271 -3.49 -11.58 0.03
N LEU A 272 -2.37 -12.17 -0.38
CA LEU A 272 -1.79 -13.35 0.23
C LEU A 272 -0.58 -12.93 1.07
N LEU A 273 -0.59 -13.29 2.35
CA LEU A 273 0.55 -13.16 3.25
C LEU A 273 1.03 -14.57 3.61
N SER A 274 2.32 -14.83 3.45
CA SER A 274 2.98 -16.11 3.78
C SER A 274 4.30 -15.91 4.53
N GLY A 275 4.86 -16.98 5.11
CA GLY A 275 6.15 -16.97 5.79
C GLY A 275 6.89 -18.32 5.80
N GLU A 276 8.18 -18.29 6.14
CA GLU A 276 9.06 -19.47 6.27
C GLU A 276 9.20 -19.92 7.74
N PHE A 277 8.27 -20.76 8.22
CA PHE A 277 8.29 -21.41 9.55
C PHE A 277 7.16 -22.45 9.68
#